data_AF-A0A2A7MYG2-F1
#
_entry.id   AF-A0A2A7MYG2-F1
#
_cell.length_a   1.000
_cell.length_b   1.000
_cell.length_c   1.000
_cell.angle_alpha   90.00
_cell.angle_beta   90.00
_cell.angle_gamma   90.00
#
_symmetry.space_group_name_H-M   'P 1'
#
loop_
_entity.id
_entity.type
_entity.pdbx_description
1 polymer ?
#
loop_
_entity_poly.entity_id
_entity_poly.type
_entity_poly.pdbx_seq_one_letter_code
_entity_poly.pdbx_strand_id
1 'polypeptide(L)' 'MKKPNKSREDLLKELRSAYEGGASIRALVARTGRSYGSIHSMLRESGTTMRSRGGPNHRTKATAR' A
#
# COMPACT_ATOMS: atom_id res chain seq x y z
N MET A 1 -9.66 -1.07 25.49
CA MET A 1 -8.74 -0.06 24.91
C MET A 1 -8.44 -0.40 23.45
N LYS A 2 -8.86 0.43 22.49
CA LYS A 2 -8.36 0.37 21.10
C LYS A 2 -7.62 1.67 20.79
N LYS A 3 -6.41 1.49 20.29
CA LYS A 3 -5.24 2.39 20.27
C LYS A 3 -5.49 3.75 19.57
N PRO A 4 -4.72 4.79 19.94
CA PRO A 4 -5.05 6.19 19.68
C PRO A 4 -4.82 6.59 18.22
N ASN A 5 -5.82 7.27 17.66
CA ASN A 5 -5.75 8.55 16.95
C ASN A 5 -4.46 8.92 16.19
N LYS A 6 -3.87 8.03 15.38
CA LYS A 6 -3.33 8.51 14.11
C LYS A 6 -4.57 8.67 13.23
N SER A 7 -4.94 9.91 12.90
CA SER A 7 -6.14 10.18 12.13
C SER A 7 -6.14 9.26 10.93
N ARG A 8 -7.27 8.59 10.65
CA ARG A 8 -7.37 7.66 9.51
C ARG A 8 -6.83 8.32 8.24
N GLU A 9 -7.02 9.63 8.13
CA GLU A 9 -6.49 10.53 7.12
C GLU A 9 -4.95 10.57 7.01
N ASP A 10 -4.22 10.61 8.13
CA ASP A 10 -2.76 10.57 8.13
C ASP A 10 -2.24 9.22 7.65
N LEU A 11 -2.90 8.14 8.07
CA LEU A 11 -2.62 6.79 7.59
C LEU A 11 -2.89 6.68 6.08
N LEU A 12 -4.00 7.25 5.61
CA LEU A 12 -4.35 7.29 4.19
C LEU A 12 -3.30 8.06 3.37
N LYS A 13 -2.86 9.23 3.85
CA LYS A 13 -1.80 10.03 3.23
C LYS A 13 -0.46 9.28 3.20
N GLU A 14 -0.09 8.63 4.30
CA GLU A 14 1.16 7.87 4.40
C GLU A 14 1.16 6.65 3.44
N LEU A 15 0.03 5.94 3.36
CA LEU A 15 -0.15 4.82 2.44
C LEU A 15 -0.11 5.26 0.99
N ARG A 16 -0.81 6.34 0.66
CA ARG A 16 -0.81 6.95 -0.67
C ARG A 16 0.58 7.38 -1.08
N SER A 17 1.26 8.18 -0.26
CA SER A 17 2.60 8.68 -0.55
C SER A 17 3.60 7.54 -0.77
N ALA A 18 3.53 6.48 0.05
CA ALA A 18 4.37 5.31 -0.14
C ALA A 18 4.02 4.53 -1.43
N TYR A 19 2.74 4.41 -1.78
CA TYR A 19 2.29 3.76 -3.01
C TYR A 19 2.69 4.55 -4.27
N GLU A 20 2.52 5.87 -4.25
CA GLU A 20 2.96 6.81 -5.29
C GLU A 20 4.49 6.77 -5.45
N GLY A 21 5.23 6.62 -4.34
CA GLY A 21 6.68 6.39 -4.32
C GLY A 21 7.13 5.02 -4.85
N GLY A 22 6.21 4.15 -5.29
CA GLY A 22 6.53 2.85 -5.90
C GLY A 22 6.43 1.65 -4.96
N ALA A 23 5.97 1.83 -3.71
CA ALA A 23 5.70 0.71 -2.83
C ALA A 23 4.49 -0.09 -3.33
N SER A 24 4.59 -1.41 -3.28
CA SER A 24 3.46 -2.29 -3.63
C SER A 24 2.51 -2.46 -2.45
N ILE A 25 1.24 -2.77 -2.72
CA ILE A 25 0.23 -3.03 -1.67
C ILE A 25 0.73 -4.07 -0.66
N ARG A 26 1.45 -5.11 -1.10
CA ARG A 26 2.05 -6.12 -0.21
C ARG A 26 3.09 -5.53 0.76
N ALA A 27 3.91 -4.57 0.31
CA ALA A 27 4.87 -3.89 1.17
C ALA A 27 4.17 -3.01 2.19
N LEU A 28 3.09 -2.33 1.79
CA LEU A 28 2.25 -1.52 2.69
C LEU A 28 1.55 -2.38 3.75
N VAL A 29 1.04 -3.55 3.35
CA VAL A 29 0.48 -4.59 4.24
C VAL A 29 1.52 -5.04 5.27
N ALA A 30 2.73 -5.39 4.81
CA ALA A 30 3.80 -5.83 5.70
C ALA A 30 4.25 -4.72 6.67
N ARG A 31 4.29 -3.47 6.20
CA ARG A 31 4.73 -2.31 7.00
C ARG A 31 3.69 -1.87 8.03
N THR A 32 2.41 -1.97 7.70
CA THR A 32 1.30 -1.54 8.58
C THR A 32 0.70 -2.68 9.40
N GLY A 33 1.00 -3.94 9.07
CA GLY A 33 0.40 -5.12 9.69
C GLY A 33 -1.10 -5.27 9.41
N ARG A 34 -1.62 -4.60 8.37
CA ARG A 34 -3.04 -4.62 8.01
C ARG A 34 -3.31 -5.56 6.86
N SER A 35 -4.53 -6.10 6.77
CA SER A 35 -4.89 -6.99 5.67
C SER A 35 -4.86 -6.26 4.32
N TYR A 36 -4.59 -7.03 3.26
CA TYR A 36 -4.59 -6.54 1.88
C TYR A 36 -5.89 -5.81 1.52
N GLY A 37 -7.05 -6.39 1.88
CA GLY A 37 -8.35 -5.77 1.65
C GLY A 37 -8.49 -4.42 2.36
N SER A 38 -8.00 -4.31 3.60
CA SER A 38 -8.03 -3.07 4.37
C SER A 38 -7.16 -1.98 3.72
N ILE A 39 -5.95 -2.33 3.27
CA ILE A 39 -5.07 -1.40 2.55
C ILE A 39 -5.63 -1.03 1.19
N HIS A 40 -6.24 -1.97 0.46
CA HIS A 40 -6.86 -1.71 -0.82
C HIS A 40 -8.04 -0.74 -0.70
N SER A 41 -8.92 -0.94 0.28
CA SER A 41 -10.00 -0.01 0.58
C SER A 41 -9.46 1.36 0.98
N MET A 42 -8.44 1.42 1.84
CA MET A 42 -7.80 2.68 2.24
C MET A 42 -7.18 3.42 1.07
N LEU A 43 -6.44 2.74 0.20
CA LEU A 43 -5.87 3.39 -0.99
C LEU A 43 -6.97 3.92 -1.92
N ARG A 44 -8.09 3.20 -2.05
CA ARG A 44 -9.25 3.67 -2.83
C ARG A 44 -9.94 4.86 -2.17
N GLU A 45 -10.12 4.84 -0.85
CA GLU A 45 -10.66 5.97 -0.06
C GLU A 45 -9.75 7.20 -0.12
N SER A 46 -8.43 7.01 -0.18
CA SER A 46 -7.45 8.11 -0.30
C SER A 46 -7.43 8.79 -1.67
N GLY A 47 -8.21 8.29 -2.64
CA GLY A 47 -8.20 8.77 -4.02
C GLY A 47 -6.91 8.44 -4.77
N THR A 48 -6.15 7.44 -4.32
CA THR A 48 -4.92 7.02 -5.01
C THR A 48 -5.27 6.35 -6.34
N THR A 49 -4.61 6.77 -7.41
CA THR A 49 -4.70 6.10 -8.71
C THR A 49 -4.13 4.69 -8.61
N MET A 50 -5.00 3.69 -8.60
CA MET A 50 -4.60 2.29 -8.62
C MET A 50 -3.78 2.02 -9.88
N ARG A 51 -2.51 1.67 -9.69
CA ARG A 51 -1.68 1.18 -10.79
C ARG A 51 -2.29 -0.15 -11.24
N SER A 52 -2.52 -0.28 -12.55
CA SER A 52 -2.98 -1.54 -13.14
C SER A 52 -2.10 -2.69 -12.64
N ARG A 53 -2.69 -3.88 -12.48
CA ARG A 53 -2.06 -5.06 -11.81
C ARG A 53 -0.81 -5.61 -12.53
N GLY A 54 -0.23 -4.87 -13.48
CA GLY A 54 1.05 -5.11 -14.15
C GLY A 54 2.02 -3.93 -14.05
N GLY A 55 2.01 -3.17 -12.95
CA GLY A 55 2.97 -2.08 -12.75
C GLY A 55 4.43 -2.58 -12.82
N PRO A 56 5.41 -1.75 -13.25
CA PRO A 56 6.81 -2.14 -13.53
C PRO A 56 7.61 -2.78 -12.39
N ASN A 57 7.03 -2.98 -11.21
CA ASN A 57 7.56 -3.86 -10.15
C ASN A 57 7.39 -5.36 -10.48
N HIS A 58 7.39 -5.74 -11.76
CA HIS A 58 8.10 -6.97 -12.12
C HIS A 58 9.57 -6.71 -11.77
N ARG A 59 9.91 -6.92 -10.49
CA ARG A 59 11.22 -7.49 -10.18
C ARG A 59 11.34 -8.64 -11.15
N THR A 60 12.18 -8.46 -12.15
CA THR A 60 12.93 -9.51 -12.79
C THR A 60 13.40 -10.41 -11.66
N LYS A 61 12.58 -11.40 -11.30
CA LYS A 61 13.11 -12.67 -10.85
C LYS A 61 13.86 -13.12 -12.08
N ALA A 62 15.13 -12.75 -12.14
CA ALA A 62 16.11 -13.51 -12.85
C ALA A 62 15.93 -14.93 -12.34
N THR A 63 15.19 -15.72 -13.11
CA THR A 63 15.43 -17.14 -13.26
C THR A 63 16.90 -17.27 -13.63
N ALA A 64 17.72 -17.46 -12.61
CA ALA A 64 19.10 -17.88 -12.72
C ALA A 64 19.48 -18.60 -11.43
N ARG A 65 18.93 -19.78 -11.23
CA ARG A 65 19.73 -21.01 -11.08
C ARG A 65 18.84 -22.25 -11.18
#